data_AF-A0A848DGX2-F1
#
_entry.id   AF-A0A848DGX2-F1
#
_cell.length_a   1.000
_cell.length_b   1.000
_cell.length_c   1.000
_cell.angle_alpha   90.00
_cell.angle_beta   90.00
_cell.angle_gamma   90.00
#
_symmetry.space_group_name_H-M   'P 1'
#
loop_
_entity.id
_entity.type
_entity.pdbx_description
1 polymer ?
#
loop_
_entity_poly.entity_id
_entity_poly.type
_entity_poly.pdbx_seq_one_letter_code
_entity_poly.pdbx_strand_id
1 'polypeptide(L)'
;MPPHPEPQLLTGLAQVLAGLRDELIASPDPGSALFTLERLGHDVPRPADLAWAEALGTACGRAEVPLPGVFLSTGSGVQRLR
;
A
#
# COMPACT_ATOMS: atom_id res chain seq x y z
N MET A 1 3.13 2.10 -14.46
CA MET A 1 2.11 2.41 -13.44
C MET A 1 1.37 3.66 -13.86
N PRO A 2 0.02 3.70 -13.77
CA PRO A 2 -0.75 4.91 -14.06
C PRO A 2 -0.38 6.04 -13.08
N PRO A 3 -0.53 7.31 -13.49
CA PRO A 3 -0.09 8.45 -12.68
C PRO A 3 -0.85 8.57 -11.36
N HIS A 4 -2.11 8.11 -11.33
CA HIS A 4 -2.95 8.10 -10.14
C HIS A 4 -3.74 6.79 -10.05
N PRO A 5 -3.95 6.25 -8.85
CA PRO A 5 -4.86 5.15 -8.62
C PRO A 5 -6.30 5.54 -8.93
N GLU A 6 -7.03 4.65 -9.59
CA GLU A 6 -8.46 4.83 -9.83
C GLU A 6 -9.23 4.81 -8.50
N PRO A 7 -10.14 5.77 -8.25
CA PRO A 7 -10.87 5.82 -6.98
C PRO A 7 -11.64 4.54 -6.66
N GLN A 8 -12.23 3.90 -7.68
CA GLN A 8 -13.01 2.67 -7.51
C GLN A 8 -12.13 1.50 -7.07
N LEU A 9 -10.90 1.42 -7.59
CA LEU A 9 -9.92 0.42 -7.16
C LEU A 9 -9.56 0.59 -5.68
N LEU A 10 -9.32 1.82 -5.22
CA LEU A 10 -9.00 2.09 -3.82
C LEU A 10 -10.18 1.78 -2.88
N THR A 11 -11.40 2.08 -3.31
CA THR A 11 -12.62 1.72 -2.56
C THR A 11 -12.75 0.20 -2.43
N GLY A 12 -12.59 -0.54 -3.53
CA GLY A 12 -12.64 -2.00 -3.51
C GLY A 12 -11.54 -2.61 -2.64
N LEU A 13 -10.31 -2.08 -2.73
CA LEU A 13 -9.20 -2.51 -1.88
C LEU A 13 -9.50 -2.28 -0.39
N ALA A 14 -10.01 -1.11 -0.03
CA ALA A 14 -10.38 -0.81 1.36
C ALA A 14 -11.45 -1.76 1.89
N GLN A 15 -12.43 -2.15 1.05
CA GLN A 15 -13.45 -3.13 1.42
C GLN A 15 -12.86 -4.53 1.67
N VAL A 16 -11.94 -4.97 0.81
CA VAL A 16 -11.23 -6.25 1.00
C VAL A 16 -10.42 -6.23 2.29
N LEU A 17 -9.65 -5.18 2.52
CA LEU A 17 -8.85 -5.02 3.75
C LEU A 17 -9.73 -5.00 5.00
N ALA A 18 -10.88 -4.32 4.96
CA ALA A 18 -11.81 -4.28 6.09
C ALA A 18 -12.39 -5.67 6.38
N GLY A 19 -12.64 -6.49 5.35
CA GLY A 19 -13.07 -7.88 5.53
C GLY A 19 -12.02 -8.78 6.17
N LEU A 20 -10.73 -8.45 6.02
CA LEU A 20 -9.62 -9.19 6.62
C LEU A 20 -9.22 -8.67 8.00
N ARG A 21 -9.77 -7.53 8.42
CA ARG A 21 -9.35 -6.82 9.64
C ARG A 21 -9.40 -7.72 10.86
N ASP A 22 -10.54 -8.38 11.08
CA ASP A 22 -10.76 -9.18 12.30
C ASP A 22 -9.76 -10.33 12.40
N GLU A 23 -9.43 -10.96 11.26
CA GLU A 23 -8.40 -12.02 11.19
C GLU A 23 -7.00 -11.47 11.49
N LEU A 24 -6.70 -10.26 11.02
CA LEU A 24 -5.41 -9.62 11.25
C LEU A 24 -5.24 -9.21 12.72
N ILE A 25 -6.28 -8.68 13.37
CA ILE A 25 -6.15 -8.11 14.73
C ILE A 25 -6.45 -9.10 15.86
N ALA A 26 -7.13 -10.21 15.58
CA ALA A 26 -7.52 -11.19 16.62
C ALA A 26 -6.37 -12.10 17.10
N SER A 27 -5.18 -11.96 16.52
CA SER A 27 -3.97 -12.69 16.91
C SER A 27 -3.27 -12.03 18.10
N PRO A 28 -2.64 -12.80 19.02
CA PRO A 28 -1.74 -12.26 20.04
C PRO A 28 -0.53 -11.51 19.46
N ASP A 29 -0.23 -11.74 18.18
CA ASP A 29 0.65 -10.91 17.35
C ASP A 29 -0.15 -10.38 16.15
N PRO A 30 -0.67 -9.14 16.20
CA PRO A 30 -1.53 -8.59 15.16
C PRO A 30 -0.82 -8.52 13.80
N GLY A 31 -1.47 -9.07 12.78
CA GLY A 31 -1.04 -8.99 11.39
C GLY A 31 -1.14 -7.56 10.84
N SER A 32 -0.44 -7.34 9.73
CA SER A 32 -0.42 -6.04 9.06
C SER A 32 -0.39 -6.21 7.54
N ALA A 33 -0.83 -5.18 6.81
CA ALA A 33 -0.74 -5.13 5.36
C ALA A 33 0.54 -4.40 4.95
N LEU A 34 1.23 -4.90 3.93
CA LEU A 34 2.46 -4.29 3.42
C LEU A 34 2.37 -4.25 1.89
N PHE A 35 2.60 -3.08 1.30
CA PHE A 35 2.48 -2.90 -0.15
C PHE A 35 3.83 -2.68 -0.81
N THR A 36 4.01 -3.30 -1.97
CA THR A 36 5.15 -3.06 -2.85
C THR A 36 4.67 -2.58 -4.21
N LEU A 37 5.10 -1.38 -4.60
CA LEU A 37 4.93 -0.83 -5.92
C LEU A 37 6.09 -1.29 -6.79
N GLU A 38 5.82 -2.06 -7.83
CA GLU A 38 6.85 -2.54 -8.74
C GLU A 38 6.98 -1.62 -9.94
N ARG A 39 8.22 -1.18 -10.21
CA ARG A 39 8.51 -0.33 -11.36
C ARG A 39 9.86 -0.65 -11.97
N LEU A 40 9.84 -0.90 -13.29
CA LEU A 40 11.07 -1.01 -14.08
C LEU A 40 11.75 0.37 -14.25
N GLY A 41 13.08 0.37 -14.27
CA GLY A 41 13.90 1.56 -14.50
C GLY A 41 14.24 2.33 -13.21
N HIS A 42 14.57 3.61 -13.36
CA HIS A 42 15.24 4.45 -12.35
C HIS A 42 14.70 4.34 -10.92
N ASP A 43 15.61 4.38 -9.97
CA ASP A 43 15.32 4.10 -8.57
C ASP A 43 14.72 5.29 -7.84
N VAL A 44 14.80 6.48 -8.43
CA VAL A 44 14.27 7.70 -7.82
C VAL A 44 12.74 7.61 -7.77
N PRO A 45 12.11 7.74 -6.58
CA PRO A 45 10.66 7.81 -6.47
C PRO A 45 10.10 8.93 -7.33
N ARG A 46 9.08 8.59 -8.12
CA ARG A 46 8.36 9.54 -8.96
C ARG A 46 7.15 10.09 -8.22
N PRO A 47 6.61 11.26 -8.61
CA PRO A 47 5.36 11.78 -8.03
C PRO A 47 4.21 10.77 -8.05
N ALA A 48 4.13 9.93 -9.09
CA ALA A 48 3.15 8.85 -9.17
C ALA A 48 3.38 7.77 -8.08
N ASP A 49 4.62 7.39 -7.80
CA ASP A 49 4.95 6.40 -6.76
C ASP A 49 4.50 6.91 -5.37
N LEU A 50 4.74 8.20 -5.10
CA LEU A 50 4.31 8.85 -3.86
C LEU A 50 2.78 8.99 -3.78
N ALA A 51 2.12 9.35 -4.88
CA ALA A 51 0.66 9.44 -4.93
C ALA A 51 -0.01 8.08 -4.67
N TRP A 52 0.56 7.01 -5.21
CA TRP A 52 0.13 5.64 -4.91
C TRP A 52 0.37 5.26 -3.45
N ALA A 53 1.54 5.59 -2.88
CA ALA A 53 1.84 5.30 -1.47
C ALA A 53 0.87 6.00 -0.51
N GLU A 54 0.55 7.28 -0.76
CA GLU A 54 -0.45 8.02 0.02
C GLU A 54 -1.86 7.43 -0.11
N ALA A 55 -2.27 7.07 -1.32
CA ALA A 55 -3.57 6.49 -1.58
C ALA A 55 -3.75 5.13 -0.89
N LEU A 56 -2.73 4.28 -0.93
CA LEU A 56 -2.71 2.99 -0.23
C LEU A 56 -2.72 3.19 1.29
N GLY A 57 -1.98 4.16 1.80
CA GLY A 57 -2.04 4.56 3.20
C GLY A 57 -3.43 4.98 3.64
N THR A 58 -4.12 5.76 2.80
CA THR A 58 -5.51 6.18 3.05
C THR A 58 -6.47 4.99 3.04
N ALA A 59 -6.31 4.05 2.11
CA ALA A 59 -7.15 2.85 2.03
C ALA A 59 -6.99 1.96 3.28
N CYS A 60 -5.76 1.70 3.73
CA CYS A 60 -5.50 0.99 4.99
C CYS A 60 -6.07 1.71 6.20
N GLY A 61 -5.91 3.03 6.28
CA GLY A 61 -6.47 3.83 7.37
C GLY A 61 -8.00 3.72 7.43
N ARG A 62 -8.69 3.75 6.29
CA ARG A 62 -10.15 3.55 6.22
C ARG A 62 -10.59 2.14 6.60
N ALA A 63 -9.75 1.14 6.34
CA ALA A 63 -10.00 -0.25 6.69
C ALA A 63 -9.59 -0.59 8.14
N GLU A 64 -9.00 0.37 8.87
CA GLU A 64 -8.41 0.16 10.20
C GLU A 64 -7.38 -0.99 10.23
N VAL A 65 -6.65 -1.17 9.13
CA VAL A 65 -5.59 -2.19 9.00
C VAL A 65 -4.23 -1.53 9.20
N PRO A 66 -3.37 -2.06 10.10
CA PRO A 66 -2.01 -1.56 10.28
C PRO A 66 -1.20 -1.66 8.98
N LEU A 67 -0.49 -0.57 8.64
CA LEU A 67 0.38 -0.46 7.45
C LEU A 67 1.80 -0.10 7.88
N PRO A 68 2.74 -1.06 7.99
CA PRO A 68 4.11 -0.80 8.41
C PRO A 68 4.88 0.01 7.37
N GLY A 69 4.49 -0.07 6.09
CA GLY A 69 5.01 0.81 5.06
C GLY A 69 4.53 0.47 3.65
N VAL A 70 4.78 1.40 2.74
CA VAL A 70 4.68 1.20 1.30
C VAL A 70 6.08 1.27 0.71
N PHE A 71 6.42 0.29 -0.13
CA PHE A 71 7.76 0.13 -0.67
C PHE A 71 7.75 0.28 -2.18
N LEU A 72 8.82 0.84 -2.73
CA LEU A 72 9.09 0.87 -4.16
C LEU A 72 10.17 -0.16 -4.46
N SER A 73 9.84 -1.14 -5.30
CA SER A 73 10.76 -2.14 -5.82
C SER A 73 11.15 -1.78 -7.25
N THR A 74 12.46 -1.67 -7.47
CA THR A 74 13.07 -1.35 -8.77
C THR A 74 14.19 -2.35 -9.09
N GLY A 75 14.77 -2.23 -10.28
CA GLY A 75 15.87 -3.10 -10.71
C GLY A 75 17.13 -3.01 -9.82
N SER A 76 17.30 -1.94 -9.04
CA SER A 76 18.46 -1.80 -8.15
C SER A 76 18.18 -2.16 -6.69
N GLY A 77 16.91 -2.40 -6.32
CA GLY A 77 16.53 -2.74 -4.96
C GLY A 77 15.18 -2.18 -4.52
N VAL A 78 14.97 -2.24 -3.20
CA VAL A 78 13.73 -1.85 -2.54
C VAL A 78 13.99 -0.68 -1.61
N GLN A 79 13.11 0.33 -1.65
CA GLN A 79 13.15 1.46 -0.71
C GLN A 79 11.75 1.75 -0.16
N ARG A 80 11.71 2.30 1.05
CA ARG A 80 10.45 2.67 1.71
C ARG A 80 10.01 4.07 1.26
N LEU A 81 8.73 4.21 0.91
CA LEU A 81 8.08 5.47 0.52
C LEU A 81 7.27 6.09 1.68
N ARG A 82 6.67 5.25 2.53
CA ARG A 82 5.86 5.61 3.71
C ARG A 82 6.12 4.61 4.82
#